data_AF-A0A1V4RKQ0-F1
#
_entry.id   AF-A0A1V4RKQ0-F1
#
_cell.length_a   1.000
_cell.length_b   1.000
_cell.length_c   1.000
_cell.angle_alpha   90.00
_cell.angle_beta   90.00
_cell.angle_gamma   90.00
#
_symmetry.space_group_name_H-M   'P 1'
#
loop_
_entity.id
_entity.type
_entity.pdbx_description
1 polymer ?
#
loop_
_entity_poly.entity_id
_entity_poly.type
_entity_poly.pdbx_seq_one_letter_code
_entity_poly.pdbx_strand_id
1 'polypeptide(L)'
;MNQPPFTAIFAGRSITALTGVYESRWFREGDFFVYRIVANRFLHGMVRSIVGTMVDVARGRFTVEQFQHIFQSKDRRLAGTAAPPQGLFLQEIQYS
;
A
#
# COMPACT_ATOMS: atom_id res chain seq x y z
N MET A 1 -9.13 -20.59 12.84
CA MET A 1 -9.62 -20.13 11.53
C MET A 1 -10.76 -19.15 11.76
N ASN A 2 -10.43 -17.90 12.14
CA ASN A 2 -11.37 -16.77 12.19
C ASN A 2 -10.51 -15.49 12.34
N GLN A 3 -10.34 -14.72 11.27
CA GLN A 3 -9.74 -13.37 11.35
C GLN A 3 -10.88 -12.39 11.70
N PRO A 4 -10.73 -11.52 12.71
CA PRO A 4 -11.77 -10.55 13.08
C PRO A 4 -11.95 -9.48 11.99
N PRO A 5 -13.14 -8.84 11.90
CA PRO A 5 -13.41 -7.82 10.89
C PRO A 5 -12.59 -6.56 11.20
N PHE A 6 -11.60 -6.31 10.36
CA PHE A 6 -11.05 -5.00 9.98
C PHE A 6 -11.19 -3.87 11.02
N THR A 7 -10.24 -3.76 11.93
CA THR A 7 -9.99 -2.51 12.66
C THR A 7 -9.23 -1.55 11.75
N ALA A 8 -9.94 -0.55 11.22
CA ALA A 8 -9.43 0.54 10.40
C ALA A 8 -8.59 1.52 11.25
N ILE A 9 -7.42 1.93 10.75
CA ILE A 9 -6.66 3.08 11.27
C ILE A 9 -6.07 3.87 10.10
N PHE A 10 -6.24 5.20 10.18
CA PHE A 10 -5.89 6.31 9.27
C PHE A 10 -6.88 6.66 8.15
N ALA A 11 -7.87 7.49 8.50
CA ALA A 11 -8.62 8.34 7.56
C ALA A 11 -7.88 9.69 7.36
N GLY A 12 -6.90 9.72 6.46
CA GLY A 12 -6.26 10.96 6.00
C GLY A 12 -6.91 11.45 4.71
N ARG A 13 -7.78 12.46 4.78
CA ARG A 13 -8.51 13.00 3.63
C ARG A 13 -7.63 14.01 2.87
N SER A 14 -7.21 13.68 1.64
CA SER A 14 -6.53 14.64 0.74
C SER A 14 -7.30 14.81 -0.56
N ILE A 15 -7.64 16.05 -0.89
CA ILE A 15 -8.74 16.49 -1.78
C ILE A 15 -8.36 16.49 -3.28
N THR A 16 -7.52 15.55 -3.73
CA THR A 16 -7.21 15.43 -5.18
C THR A 16 -6.74 14.02 -5.53
N ALA A 17 -7.56 13.03 -5.25
CA ALA A 17 -7.55 11.71 -5.88
C ALA A 17 -8.83 11.04 -5.39
N LEU A 18 -9.71 10.61 -6.30
CA LEU A 18 -10.95 9.90 -5.95
C LEU A 18 -10.70 8.50 -5.35
N THR A 19 -9.49 8.22 -4.84
CA THR A 19 -9.09 6.95 -4.26
C THR A 19 -9.10 7.06 -2.73
N GLY A 20 -10.13 6.52 -2.10
CA GLY A 20 -10.19 6.30 -0.66
C GLY A 20 -9.61 4.94 -0.32
N VAL A 21 -8.49 4.93 0.40
CA VAL A 21 -7.94 3.72 1.01
C VAL A 21 -8.60 3.52 2.37
N TYR A 22 -9.25 2.38 2.56
CA TYR A 22 -9.96 2.00 3.78
C TYR A 22 -9.07 1.19 4.73
N GLU A 23 -8.16 0.39 4.17
CA GLU A 23 -7.18 -0.38 4.93
C GLU A 23 -5.84 -0.39 4.20
N SER A 24 -4.75 -0.30 4.95
CA SER A 24 -3.38 -0.43 4.46
C SER A 24 -2.52 -1.01 5.58
N ARG A 25 -2.22 -2.33 5.54
CA ARG A 25 -1.45 -2.98 6.61
C ARG A 25 -0.54 -4.09 6.13
N TRP A 26 0.54 -4.29 6.88
CA TRP A 26 1.38 -5.48 6.82
C TRP A 26 1.02 -6.44 7.95
N PHE A 27 1.08 -7.74 7.67
CA PHE A 27 1.03 -8.79 8.67
C PHE A 27 1.91 -9.96 8.24
N ARG A 28 2.28 -10.80 9.21
CA ARG A 28 3.07 -12.00 8.96
C ARG A 28 2.14 -13.20 8.88
N GLU A 29 2.33 -14.01 7.85
CA GLU A 29 1.60 -15.26 7.64
C GLU A 29 2.62 -16.35 7.33
N GLY A 30 2.93 -17.16 8.35
CA GLY A 30 4.04 -18.11 8.30
C GLY A 30 5.37 -17.42 7.99
N ASP A 31 5.97 -17.81 6.87
CA ASP A 31 7.25 -17.29 6.39
C ASP A 31 7.11 -16.07 5.46
N PHE A 32 5.88 -15.61 5.22
CA PHE A 32 5.60 -14.49 4.33
C PHE A 32 5.22 -13.22 5.09
N PHE A 33 5.67 -12.07 4.57
CA PHE A 33 5.10 -10.77 4.88
C PHE A 33 4.03 -10.46 3.84
N VAL A 34 2.78 -10.34 4.28
CA VAL A 34 1.64 -10.07 3.42
C VAL A 34 1.21 -8.63 3.62
N TYR A 35 1.11 -7.90 2.51
CA TYR A 35 0.54 -6.57 2.49
C TYR A 35 -0.90 -6.62 1.99
N ARG A 36 -1.83 -6.12 2.79
CA ARG A 36 -3.24 -5.99 2.45
C ARG A 36 -3.58 -4.51 2.34
N ILE A 37 -4.22 -4.18 1.22
CA ILE A 37 -4.75 -2.85 0.96
C ILE A 37 -6.17 -2.96 0.43
N VAL A 38 -7.09 -2.19 1.01
CA VAL A 38 -8.49 -2.10 0.59
C VAL A 38 -8.78 -0.66 0.22
N ALA A 39 -9.31 -0.44 -0.98
CA ALA A 39 -9.62 0.89 -1.48
C ALA A 39 -10.80 0.82 -2.46
N ASN A 40 -11.45 1.96 -2.70
CA ASN A 40 -12.55 2.05 -3.67
C ASN A 40 -12.07 1.94 -5.13
N ARG A 41 -10.81 2.26 -5.42
CA ARG A 41 -10.16 2.10 -6.73
C ARG A 41 -8.65 1.99 -6.56
N PHE A 42 -7.96 1.46 -7.56
CA PHE A 42 -6.50 1.47 -7.62
C PHE A 42 -6.05 2.08 -8.94
N LEU A 43 -4.99 2.91 -8.91
CA LEU A 43 -4.37 3.41 -10.13
C LEU A 43 -3.41 2.36 -10.70
N HIS A 44 -3.21 2.37 -12.01
CA HIS A 44 -2.24 1.48 -12.66
C HIS A 44 -0.85 1.62 -12.00
N GLY A 45 -0.28 0.48 -11.58
CA GLY A 45 1.01 0.38 -10.90
C GLY A 45 1.04 0.83 -9.43
N MET A 46 -0.04 1.41 -8.90
CA MET A 46 -0.06 2.05 -7.56
C MET A 46 0.38 1.09 -6.44
N VAL A 47 -0.26 -0.08 -6.34
CA VAL A 47 0.03 -1.03 -5.26
C VAL A 47 1.48 -1.50 -5.31
N ARG A 48 1.98 -1.83 -6.52
CA ARG A 48 3.36 -2.30 -6.71
C ARG A 48 4.39 -1.22 -6.38
N SER A 49 4.14 0.04 -6.75
CA SER A 49 5.03 1.17 -6.41
C SER A 49 5.06 1.45 -4.92
N ILE A 50 3.90 1.40 -4.24
CA ILE A 50 3.81 1.59 -2.79
C ILE A 50 4.59 0.49 -2.06
N VAL A 51 4.31 -0.78 -2.39
CA VAL A 51 4.99 -1.93 -1.77
C VAL A 51 6.49 -1.88 -2.04
N GLY A 52 6.89 -1.58 -3.27
CA GLY A 52 8.32 -1.46 -3.64
C GLY A 52 9.05 -0.41 -2.81
N THR A 53 8.44 0.76 -2.66
CA THR A 53 9.03 1.85 -1.87
C THR A 53 9.07 1.52 -0.37
N MET A 54 8.02 0.87 0.17
CA MET A 54 8.02 0.40 1.57
C MET A 54 9.14 -0.63 1.82
N VAL A 55 9.40 -1.52 0.87
CA VAL A 55 10.51 -2.49 0.96
C VAL A 55 11.86 -1.79 0.89
N ASP A 56 12.01 -0.76 0.06
CA ASP A 56 13.24 0.05 0.01
C ASP A 56 13.49 0.79 1.33
N VAL A 57 12.43 1.29 2.01
CA VAL A 57 12.52 1.85 3.37
C VAL A 57 12.93 0.77 4.38
N ALA A 58 12.30 -0.40 4.35
CA ALA A 58 12.63 -1.51 5.24
C ALA A 58 14.07 -2.02 5.08
N ARG A 59 14.65 -1.86 3.87
CA ARG A 59 16.05 -2.17 3.56
C ARG A 59 17.02 -1.04 3.89
N GLY A 60 16.54 0.10 4.40
CA GLY A 60 17.35 1.26 4.73
C GLY A 60 17.83 2.08 3.53
N ARG A 61 17.26 1.88 2.33
CA ARG A 61 17.59 2.69 1.14
C ARG A 61 16.91 4.06 1.17
N PHE A 62 15.74 4.13 1.80
CA PHE A 62 15.02 5.36 2.07
C PHE A 62 14.70 5.48 3.55
N THR A 63 14.62 6.72 4.04
CA THR A 63 14.07 6.99 5.38
C THR A 63 12.55 7.10 5.33
N VAL A 64 11.91 7.05 6.50
CA VAL A 64 10.45 7.22 6.61
C VAL A 64 10.03 8.62 6.16
N GLU A 65 10.86 9.63 6.44
CA GLU A 65 10.64 11.02 6.04
C GLU A 65 10.72 11.17 4.51
N GLN A 66 11.69 10.51 3.87
CA GLN A 66 11.79 10.47 2.41
C GLN A 66 10.56 9.79 1.79
N PHE A 67 10.09 8.69 2.39
CA PHE A 67 8.86 8.03 1.95
C PHE A 67 7.65 8.95 2.05
N GLN A 68 7.49 9.68 3.16
CA GLN A 68 6.42 10.66 3.32
C GLN A 68 6.51 11.77 2.27
N HIS A 69 7.71 12.27 1.99
CA HIS A 69 7.94 13.28 0.96
C HIS A 69 7.58 12.76 -0.44
N ILE A 70 7.99 11.54 -0.79
CA ILE A 70 7.62 10.87 -2.04
C ILE A 70 6.09 10.79 -2.17
N PHE A 71 5.41 10.36 -1.10
CA PHE A 71 3.95 10.23 -1.11
C PHE A 71 3.24 11.59 -1.24
N GLN A 72 3.72 12.62 -0.57
CA GLN A 72 3.17 13.97 -0.61
C GLN A 72 3.42 14.68 -1.94
N SER A 73 4.58 14.46 -2.56
CA SER A 73 4.97 15.06 -3.83
C SER A 73 4.08 14.63 -5.01
N LYS A 74 3.38 13.49 -4.87
CA LYS A 74 2.60 12.83 -5.94
C LYS A 74 3.41 12.52 -7.21
N ASP A 75 4.74 12.61 -7.14
CA ASP A 75 5.63 12.31 -8.27
C ASP A 75 6.09 10.85 -8.19
N ARG A 76 5.57 10.04 -9.11
CA ARG A 76 5.88 8.60 -9.18
C ARG A 76 7.33 8.31 -9.55
N ARG A 77 8.06 9.28 -10.12
CA ARG A 77 9.48 9.13 -10.47
C ARG A 77 10.37 9.08 -9.24
N LEU A 78 9.89 9.61 -8.11
CA LEU A 78 10.60 9.59 -6.83
C LEU A 78 10.35 8.29 -6.05
N ALA A 79 9.38 7.48 -6.47
CA ALA A 79 9.09 6.19 -5.84
C ALA A 79 10.20 5.17 -6.12
N GLY A 80 10.34 4.22 -5.19
CA GLY A 80 11.28 3.11 -5.33
C GLY A 80 10.93 2.17 -6.48
N THR A 81 11.76 1.16 -6.68
CA THR A 81 11.53 0.17 -7.74
C THR A 81 10.21 -0.57 -7.47
N ALA A 82 9.30 -0.59 -8.45
CA ALA A 82 8.02 -1.28 -8.29
C ALA A 82 8.23 -2.75 -7.94
N ALA A 83 7.47 -3.25 -6.96
CA ALA A 83 7.55 -4.64 -6.54
C ALA A 83 7.28 -5.60 -7.73
N PRO A 84 7.88 -6.81 -7.75
CA PRO A 84 7.62 -7.80 -8.80
C PRO A 84 6.11 -8.13 -8.92
N PRO A 85 5.61 -8.45 -10.12
CA PRO A 85 4.18 -8.67 -10.34
C PRO A 85 3.66 -9.97 -9.71
N GLN A 86 4.51 -11.00 -9.57
CA GLN A 86 4.10 -12.33 -9.08
C GLN A 86 3.49 -12.35 -7.67
N GLY A 87 3.69 -11.32 -6.85
CA GLY A 87 3.14 -11.24 -5.50
C GLY A 87 1.81 -10.48 -5.38
N LEU A 88 1.31 -9.89 -6.48
CA LEU A 88 0.08 -9.09 -6.45
C LEU A 88 -1.09 -9.88 -7.00
N PHE A 89 -2.14 -10.03 -6.20
CA PHE A 89 -3.41 -10.63 -6.60
C PHE A 89 -4.58 -9.86 -6.01
N LEU A 90 -5.72 -9.90 -6.71
CA LEU A 90 -6.98 -9.36 -6.20
C LEU A 90 -7.63 -10.42 -5.30
N GLN A 91 -7.80 -10.11 -4.03
CA GLN A 91 -8.39 -11.06 -3.08
C GLN A 91 -9.93 -11.04 -3.11
N GLU A 92 -10.53 -9.85 -3.10
CA GLU A 92 -11.98 -9.70 -2.91
C GLU A 92 -12.47 -8.41 -3.59
N ILE A 93 -13.72 -8.44 -4.07
CA ILE A 93 -14.47 -7.26 -4.52
C ILE A 93 -15.74 -7.19 -3.69
N GLN A 94 -15.97 -6.06 -3.03
CA GLN A 94 -17.20 -5.81 -2.27
C GLN A 94 -18.20 -5.07 -3.14
N TYR A 95 -19.40 -5.64 -3.25
CA TYR A 95 -20.56 -5.01 -3.87
C TYR A 95 -21.46 -4.48 -2.76
N SER A 96 -21.97 -3.26 -2.93
CA SER A 96 -22.93 -2.63 -2.02
C SER A 96 -24.35 -2.78 -2.53
#